data_AF-A0ABC9G422-F1
#
_entry.id   AF-A0ABC9G422-F1
#
_cell.length_a   1.000
_cell.length_b   1.000
_cell.length_c   1.000
_cell.angle_alpha   90.00
_cell.angle_beta   90.00
_cell.angle_gamma   90.00
#
_symmetry.space_group_name_H-M   'P 1'
#
loop_
_entity.id
_entity.type
_entity.pdbx_description
1 polymer ?
#
loop_
_entity_poly.entity_id
_entity_poly.type
_entity_poly.pdbx_seq_one_letter_code
_entity_poly.pdbx_strand_id
1 'polypeptide(L)'
;MAAISSLPFAALRGASEWRPSSTAAAVSGAVVLSARARRGTRSVVRCVATAGDVPPTVAETKLNFLKSYKRPIPSIYSSVLQELLVQQHLMRYKRTYQYDPVFALGFVTVYDQLMEGYPSNEDRDSIFKAYITALNEDPDQYRADAQKMEEWARSQNGNSLVDFSSRDGEIESLLKDISERAKGKGNFSYSRFFAVGLFRLLELANATEPTVLDKLCAALNVNKRSVDRDLDVYRNILSKLVQAKELLKEYVDREKKKREERTETPKPNEAVTKFDGNLYSMRH
;
A
#
# COMPACT_ATOMS: atom_id res chain seq x y z
N MET A 1 -8.57 -18.29 -16.03
CA MET A 1 -8.10 -16.88 -16.07
C MET A 1 -9.32 -15.97 -16.15
N ALA A 2 -10.05 -15.82 -15.04
CA ALA A 2 -11.24 -14.97 -15.00
C ALA A 2 -10.79 -13.54 -14.65
N ALA A 3 -11.12 -12.60 -15.54
CA ALA A 3 -10.91 -11.18 -15.29
C ALA A 3 -11.80 -10.74 -14.12
N ILE A 4 -11.17 -10.32 -13.02
CA ILE A 4 -11.87 -9.68 -11.90
C ILE A 4 -12.32 -8.31 -12.42
N SER A 5 -13.59 -8.19 -12.77
CA SER A 5 -14.18 -6.93 -13.20
C SER A 5 -14.12 -5.92 -12.06
N SER A 6 -13.32 -4.86 -12.25
CA SER A 6 -13.28 -3.69 -11.38
C SER A 6 -14.59 -2.91 -11.53
N LEU A 7 -15.45 -2.98 -10.50
CA LEU A 7 -16.60 -2.08 -10.38
C LEU A 7 -16.19 -0.87 -9.51
N PRO A 8 -16.64 0.35 -9.85
CA PRO A 8 -16.20 1.56 -9.18
C PRO A 8 -16.93 1.78 -7.84
N PHE A 9 -16.16 2.22 -6.83
CA PHE A 9 -16.53 2.61 -5.46
C PHE A 9 -17.51 3.82 -5.37
N ALA A 10 -18.20 4.18 -6.46
CA ALA A 10 -18.94 5.42 -6.61
C ALA A 10 -20.39 5.36 -6.06
N ALA A 11 -20.60 4.80 -4.87
CA ALA A 11 -21.90 4.83 -4.21
C ALA A 11 -21.73 5.11 -2.72
N LEU A 12 -21.72 6.39 -2.35
CA LEU A 12 -22.18 6.95 -1.07
C LEU A 12 -21.82 8.45 -1.06
N ARG A 13 -22.77 9.28 -1.51
CA ARG A 13 -22.87 10.71 -1.17
C ARG A 13 -23.75 10.80 0.07
N GLY A 14 -23.22 11.33 1.17
CA GLY A 14 -24.00 11.55 2.38
C GLY A 14 -23.18 12.14 3.52
N ALA A 15 -23.03 13.47 3.46
CA ALA A 15 -22.76 14.44 4.53
C ALA A 15 -22.32 13.97 5.94
N SER A 16 -21.21 14.52 6.41
CA SER A 16 -21.23 15.43 7.59
C SER A 16 -19.89 16.17 7.73
N GLU A 17 -19.93 17.49 7.56
CA GLU A 17 -18.84 18.42 7.88
C GLU A 17 -18.66 18.52 9.40
N TRP A 18 -17.46 18.22 9.91
CA TRP A 18 -17.09 18.52 11.29
C TRP A 18 -15.73 19.24 11.31
N ARG A 19 -15.73 20.48 11.81
CA ARG A 19 -14.51 21.26 12.14
C ARG A 19 -14.15 21.04 13.61
N PRO A 20 -12.87 20.86 13.96
CA PRO A 20 -12.44 20.95 15.35
C PRO A 20 -12.02 22.39 15.70
N SER A 21 -12.53 22.87 16.83
CA SER A 21 -12.15 24.11 17.51
C SER A 21 -10.90 23.89 18.35
N SER A 22 -9.90 24.74 18.15
CA SER A 22 -8.65 24.79 18.91
C SER A 22 -8.86 25.55 20.22
N THR A 23 -8.47 24.97 21.35
CA THR A 23 -8.14 25.73 22.57
C THR A 23 -6.83 25.22 23.15
N ALA A 24 -5.84 26.11 23.17
CA ALA A 24 -4.57 25.93 23.83
C ALA A 24 -4.72 26.27 25.32
N ALA A 25 -4.12 25.45 26.19
CA ALA A 25 -3.90 25.78 27.59
C ALA A 25 -2.43 25.55 27.91
N ALA A 26 -1.70 26.64 28.08
CA ALA A 26 -0.33 26.66 28.57
C ALA A 26 -0.34 26.44 30.09
N VAL A 27 0.45 25.50 30.57
CA VAL A 27 0.74 25.34 32.00
C VAL A 27 2.25 25.38 32.18
N SER A 28 2.73 26.49 32.73
CA SER A 28 4.10 26.70 33.16
C SER A 28 4.36 25.92 34.45
N GLY A 29 5.32 25.00 34.41
CA GLY A 29 5.87 24.33 35.59
C GLY A 29 7.39 24.40 35.56
N ALA A 30 7.97 25.33 36.33
CA ALA A 30 9.41 25.43 36.52
C ALA A 30 9.88 24.34 37.50
N VAL A 31 10.76 23.45 37.04
CA VAL A 31 11.48 22.51 37.89
C VAL A 31 12.96 22.87 37.87
N VAL A 32 13.47 23.25 39.04
CA VAL A 32 14.87 23.61 39.28
C VAL A 32 15.73 22.34 39.24
N LEU A 33 16.61 22.22 38.25
CA LEU A 33 17.60 21.16 38.15
C LEU A 33 18.89 21.58 38.86
N SER A 34 19.16 20.97 40.01
CA SER A 34 20.46 21.06 40.70
C SER A 34 21.45 20.10 40.03
N ALA A 35 22.41 20.65 39.28
CA ALA A 35 23.48 19.87 38.65
C ALA A 35 24.68 19.74 39.61
N ARG A 36 24.88 18.55 40.17
CA ARG A 36 26.12 18.19 40.89
C ARG A 36 26.94 17.26 40.01
N ALA A 37 28.04 17.78 39.46
CA ALA A 37 28.96 17.03 38.63
C ALA A 37 29.65 15.92 39.45
N ARG A 38 29.46 14.66 39.06
CA ARG A 38 30.30 13.53 39.51
C ARG A 38 30.95 12.87 38.29
N ARG A 39 32.28 12.89 38.31
CA ARG A 39 33.17 12.28 37.33
C ARG A 39 33.13 10.77 37.52
N GLY A 40 32.55 10.04 36.57
CA GLY A 40 32.48 8.57 36.56
C GLY A 40 33.01 8.02 35.24
N THR A 41 33.87 7.01 35.34
CA THR A 41 34.53 6.30 34.25
C THR A 41 33.54 5.76 33.22
N ARG A 42 33.78 6.05 31.93
CA ARG A 42 32.98 5.52 30.80
C ARG A 42 33.20 4.01 30.67
N SER A 43 32.32 3.21 31.27
CA SER A 43 32.11 1.84 30.85
C SER A 43 31.34 1.86 29.53
N VAL A 44 31.98 1.42 28.44
CA VAL A 44 31.29 1.16 27.18
C VAL A 44 30.62 -0.20 27.33
N VAL A 45 29.33 -0.21 27.65
CA VAL A 45 28.51 -1.42 27.62
C VAL A 45 28.32 -1.81 26.15
N ARG A 46 29.10 -2.79 25.69
CA ARG A 46 28.92 -3.40 24.38
C ARG A 46 27.86 -4.49 24.49
N CYS A 47 26.61 -4.11 24.24
CA CYS A 47 25.53 -5.09 24.07
C CYS A 47 25.77 -5.85 22.76
N VAL A 48 26.24 -7.09 22.86
CA VAL A 48 26.23 -8.03 21.73
C VAL A 48 24.85 -8.68 21.73
N ALA A 49 23.96 -8.17 20.88
CA ALA A 49 22.73 -8.87 20.55
C ALA A 49 23.08 -10.03 19.61
N THR A 50 22.62 -11.24 19.93
CA THR A 50 22.68 -12.37 19.01
C THR A 50 21.84 -12.02 17.78
N ALA A 51 22.39 -12.25 16.58
CA ALA A 51 21.83 -11.78 15.31
C ALA A 51 20.44 -12.34 14.94
N GLY A 52 19.84 -13.19 15.78
CA GLY A 52 18.54 -13.81 15.55
C GLY A 52 17.34 -13.09 16.19
N ASP A 53 17.54 -12.10 17.05
CA ASP A 53 16.46 -11.52 17.89
C ASP A 53 16.24 -10.00 17.68
N VAL A 54 16.98 -9.39 16.76
CA VAL A 54 16.80 -7.98 16.40
C VAL A 54 15.97 -7.91 15.11
N PRO A 55 14.78 -7.29 15.14
CA PRO A 55 14.01 -7.04 13.93
C PRO A 55 14.85 -6.27 12.90
N PRO A 56 14.73 -6.58 11.60
CA PRO A 56 15.48 -5.84 10.59
C PRO A 56 15.08 -4.37 10.61
N THR A 57 15.97 -3.52 10.12
CA THR A 57 15.68 -2.09 9.93
C THR A 57 14.89 -1.85 8.66
N VAL A 58 14.21 -0.70 8.56
CA VAL A 58 13.54 -0.26 7.33
C VAL A 58 14.51 -0.25 6.15
N ALA A 59 15.76 0.16 6.37
CA ALA A 59 16.79 0.20 5.33
C ALA A 59 17.14 -1.21 4.81
N GLU A 60 17.21 -2.19 5.70
CA GLU A 60 17.45 -3.60 5.34
C GLU A 60 16.27 -4.17 4.54
N THR A 61 15.02 -3.93 4.95
CA THR A 61 13.84 -4.36 4.18
C THR A 61 13.83 -3.73 2.78
N LYS A 62 14.11 -2.41 2.67
CA LYS A 62 14.22 -1.75 1.35
C LYS A 62 15.34 -2.35 0.49
N LEU A 63 16.49 -2.62 1.10
CA LEU A 63 17.60 -3.26 0.40
C LEU A 63 17.24 -4.67 -0.06
N ASN A 64 16.53 -5.46 0.76
CA ASN A 64 16.06 -6.80 0.40
C ASN A 64 15.08 -6.77 -0.77
N PHE A 65 14.18 -5.77 -0.81
CA PHE A 65 13.30 -5.55 -1.95
C PHE A 65 14.10 -5.28 -3.24
N LEU A 66 15.05 -4.36 -3.22
CA LEU A 66 15.88 -4.02 -4.39
C LEU A 66 16.82 -5.16 -4.83
N LYS A 67 17.26 -6.00 -3.89
CA LYS A 67 18.01 -7.23 -4.21
C LYS A 67 17.14 -8.27 -4.92
N SER A 68 15.88 -8.39 -4.49
CA SER A 68 14.91 -9.36 -5.01
C SER A 68 14.33 -8.92 -6.35
N TYR A 69 14.10 -7.62 -6.55
CA TYR A 69 13.62 -7.04 -7.80
C TYR A 69 14.59 -5.99 -8.35
N LYS A 70 15.40 -6.39 -9.34
CA LYS A 70 16.49 -5.57 -9.90
C LYS A 70 16.10 -4.69 -11.08
N ARG A 71 14.89 -4.86 -11.62
CA ARG A 71 14.43 -4.14 -12.80
C ARG A 71 13.94 -2.74 -12.42
N PRO A 72 14.08 -1.72 -13.29
CA PRO A 72 13.56 -0.40 -13.01
C PRO A 72 12.03 -0.41 -12.85
N ILE A 73 11.53 0.26 -11.80
CA ILE A 73 10.09 0.49 -11.60
C ILE A 73 9.80 1.95 -11.97
N PRO A 74 8.81 2.24 -12.82
CA PRO A 74 8.43 3.62 -13.13
C PRO A 74 8.13 4.41 -11.85
N SER A 75 8.59 5.67 -11.80
CA SER A 75 8.59 6.49 -10.58
C SER A 75 7.22 6.64 -9.94
N ILE A 76 6.15 6.71 -10.74
CA ILE A 76 4.75 6.78 -10.30
C ILE A 76 4.33 5.61 -9.39
N TYR A 77 4.87 4.42 -9.63
CA TYR A 77 4.63 3.23 -8.79
C TYR A 77 5.69 3.10 -7.70
N SER A 78 6.96 3.38 -8.03
CA SER A 78 8.10 3.16 -7.12
C SER A 78 8.00 3.98 -5.83
N SER A 79 7.59 5.25 -5.91
CA SER A 79 7.43 6.09 -4.71
C SER A 79 6.40 5.49 -3.74
N VAL A 80 5.22 5.15 -4.26
CA VAL A 80 4.10 4.62 -3.48
C VAL A 80 4.42 3.24 -2.93
N LEU A 81 5.05 2.36 -3.72
CA LEU A 81 5.49 1.04 -3.28
C LEU A 81 6.50 1.14 -2.12
N GLN A 82 7.47 2.06 -2.22
CA GLN A 82 8.46 2.27 -1.17
C GLN A 82 7.83 2.82 0.11
N GLU A 83 6.89 3.77 0.01
CA GLU A 83 6.13 4.27 1.17
C GLU A 83 5.30 3.16 1.82
N LEU A 84 4.61 2.36 1.00
CA LEU A 84 3.82 1.22 1.44
C LEU A 84 4.72 0.21 2.19
N LEU A 85 5.90 -0.10 1.64
CA LEU A 85 6.87 -1.03 2.23
C LEU A 85 7.34 -0.55 3.60
N VAL A 86 7.58 0.75 3.78
CA VAL A 86 7.92 1.31 5.10
C VAL A 86 6.75 1.15 6.08
N GLN A 87 5.54 1.50 5.65
CA GLN A 87 4.35 1.41 6.51
C GLN A 87 4.09 -0.04 6.97
N GLN A 88 4.20 -1.01 6.05
CA GLN A 88 4.02 -2.41 6.39
C GLN A 88 5.18 -2.94 7.24
N HIS A 89 6.42 -2.54 6.98
CA HIS A 89 7.56 -2.88 7.84
C HIS A 89 7.32 -2.47 9.30
N LEU A 90 6.92 -1.21 9.52
CA LEU A 90 6.65 -0.69 10.86
C LEU A 90 5.49 -1.39 11.56
N MET A 91 4.62 -2.06 10.81
CA MET A 91 3.50 -2.83 11.32
C MET A 91 3.92 -4.29 11.59
N ARG A 92 4.59 -4.93 10.63
CA ARG A 92 5.08 -6.32 10.66
C ARG A 92 5.99 -6.64 11.84
N TYR A 93 6.82 -5.69 12.25
CA TYR A 93 7.78 -5.87 13.34
C TYR A 93 7.30 -5.27 14.67
N LYS A 94 6.02 -4.89 14.79
CA LYS A 94 5.42 -4.60 16.10
C LYS A 94 5.38 -5.88 16.93
N ARG A 95 5.61 -5.74 18.24
CA ARG A 95 5.50 -6.88 19.19
C ARG A 95 4.11 -7.52 19.20
N THR A 96 3.09 -6.73 18.90
CA THR A 96 1.68 -7.14 18.86
C THR A 96 1.25 -7.66 17.49
N TYR A 97 2.16 -7.70 16.51
CA TYR A 97 1.81 -8.15 15.16
C TYR A 97 1.53 -9.65 15.17
N GLN A 98 0.42 -10.00 14.55
CA GLN A 98 0.08 -11.35 14.17
C GLN A 98 -0.55 -11.26 12.79
N TYR A 99 -0.20 -12.19 11.92
CA TYR A 99 -0.75 -12.26 10.58
C TYR A 99 -2.25 -12.56 10.64
N ASP A 100 -3.04 -11.87 9.81
CA ASP A 100 -4.49 -12.02 9.70
C ASP A 100 -4.90 -12.18 8.22
N PRO A 101 -5.72 -13.18 7.85
CA PRO A 101 -6.23 -13.30 6.47
C PRO A 101 -7.04 -12.08 6.00
N VAL A 102 -7.73 -11.40 6.92
CA VAL A 102 -8.42 -10.11 6.64
C VAL A 102 -7.40 -9.04 6.25
N PHE A 103 -6.25 -8.99 6.92
CA PHE A 103 -5.16 -8.09 6.57
C PHE A 103 -4.61 -8.40 5.17
N ALA A 104 -4.37 -9.69 4.88
CA ALA A 104 -3.84 -10.12 3.59
C ALA A 104 -4.79 -9.76 2.44
N LEU A 105 -6.09 -10.01 2.61
CA LEU A 105 -7.13 -9.58 1.67
C LEU A 105 -7.04 -8.08 1.39
N GLY A 106 -6.97 -7.27 2.46
CA GLY A 106 -6.86 -5.83 2.33
C GLY A 106 -5.58 -5.38 1.62
N PHE A 107 -4.42 -5.92 2.01
CA PHE A 107 -3.14 -5.62 1.37
C PHE A 107 -3.14 -5.98 -0.12
N VAL A 108 -3.56 -7.20 -0.46
CA VAL A 108 -3.64 -7.68 -1.86
C VAL A 108 -4.56 -6.77 -2.68
N THR A 109 -5.70 -6.36 -2.12
CA THR A 109 -6.63 -5.41 -2.75
C THR A 109 -5.95 -4.07 -3.04
N VAL A 110 -5.25 -3.49 -2.05
CA VAL A 110 -4.50 -2.22 -2.23
C VAL A 110 -3.43 -2.38 -3.29
N TYR A 111 -2.67 -3.46 -3.23
CA TYR A 111 -1.57 -3.72 -4.15
C TYR A 111 -2.07 -3.83 -5.59
N ASP A 112 -3.12 -4.62 -5.84
CA ASP A 112 -3.63 -4.84 -7.19
C ASP A 112 -4.21 -3.56 -7.79
N GLN A 113 -4.91 -2.74 -6.99
CA GLN A 113 -5.41 -1.42 -7.43
C GLN A 113 -4.25 -0.43 -7.67
N LEU A 114 -3.24 -0.42 -6.80
CA LEU A 114 -2.04 0.38 -6.98
C LEU A 114 -1.34 0.01 -8.30
N MET A 115 -1.21 -1.27 -8.59
CA MET A 115 -0.48 -1.81 -9.75
C MET A 115 -1.35 -1.92 -11.01
N GLU A 116 -2.62 -1.53 -10.96
CA GLU A 116 -3.49 -1.47 -12.14
C GLU A 116 -2.88 -0.56 -13.22
N GLY A 117 -2.84 -1.03 -14.47
CA GLY A 117 -2.22 -0.30 -15.58
C GLY A 117 -0.69 -0.34 -15.62
N TYR A 118 -0.04 -1.15 -14.77
CA TYR A 118 1.39 -1.42 -14.89
C TYR A 118 1.69 -2.15 -16.23
N PRO A 119 2.77 -1.82 -16.97
CA PRO A 119 2.97 -2.30 -18.34
C PRO A 119 3.09 -3.83 -18.51
N SER A 120 3.64 -4.53 -17.51
CA SER A 120 3.88 -5.98 -17.54
C SER A 120 3.19 -6.67 -16.36
N ASN A 121 2.32 -7.65 -16.64
CA ASN A 121 1.68 -8.44 -15.60
C ASN A 121 2.66 -9.36 -14.88
N GLU A 122 3.63 -9.94 -15.59
CA GLU A 122 4.69 -10.74 -14.98
C GLU A 122 5.53 -9.92 -14.00
N ASP A 123 5.75 -8.64 -14.31
CA ASP A 123 6.50 -7.71 -13.47
C ASP A 123 5.69 -7.34 -12.24
N ARG A 124 4.37 -7.14 -12.37
CA ARG A 124 3.48 -6.97 -11.21
C ARG A 124 3.62 -8.14 -10.25
N ASP A 125 3.52 -9.36 -10.74
CA ASP A 125 3.59 -10.54 -9.86
C ASP A 125 4.99 -10.69 -9.25
N SER A 126 6.04 -10.41 -10.03
CA SER A 126 7.43 -10.41 -9.55
C SER A 126 7.67 -9.35 -8.47
N ILE A 127 7.12 -8.15 -8.64
CA ILE A 127 7.21 -7.06 -7.66
C ILE A 127 6.45 -7.44 -6.39
N PHE A 128 5.26 -8.04 -6.50
CA PHE A 128 4.48 -8.51 -5.36
C PHE A 128 5.28 -9.53 -4.53
N LYS A 129 5.84 -10.53 -5.20
CA LYS A 129 6.69 -11.55 -4.56
C LYS A 129 7.89 -10.91 -3.86
N ALA A 130 8.64 -10.07 -4.57
CA ALA A 130 9.79 -9.37 -4.01
C ALA A 130 9.42 -8.48 -2.81
N TYR A 131 8.25 -7.84 -2.84
CA TYR A 131 7.74 -6.98 -1.78
C TYR A 131 7.47 -7.78 -0.50
N ILE A 132 6.68 -8.85 -0.60
CA ILE A 132 6.30 -9.66 0.57
C ILE A 132 7.51 -10.41 1.12
N THR A 133 8.34 -10.98 0.25
CA THR A 133 9.58 -11.65 0.68
C THR A 133 10.56 -10.70 1.38
N ALA A 134 10.63 -9.42 0.98
CA ALA A 134 11.48 -8.44 1.66
C ALA A 134 11.08 -8.18 3.12
N LEU A 135 9.83 -8.47 3.49
CA LEU A 135 9.29 -8.39 4.84
C LEU A 135 9.43 -9.72 5.63
N ASN A 136 10.12 -10.71 5.06
CA ASN A 136 10.21 -12.08 5.57
C ASN A 136 8.82 -12.72 5.78
N GLU A 137 7.96 -12.56 4.77
CA GLU A 137 6.64 -13.20 4.71
C GLU A 137 6.49 -13.98 3.41
N ASP A 138 5.43 -14.80 3.33
CA ASP A 138 5.16 -15.69 2.20
C ASP A 138 4.15 -15.05 1.21
N PRO A 139 4.59 -14.68 -0.01
CA PRO A 139 3.68 -14.12 -1.02
C PRO A 139 2.57 -15.09 -1.46
N ASP A 140 2.84 -16.40 -1.46
CA ASP A 140 1.87 -17.38 -1.94
C ASP A 140 0.75 -17.55 -0.89
N GLN A 141 1.11 -17.54 0.41
CA GLN A 141 0.13 -17.48 1.51
C GLN A 141 -0.78 -16.26 1.38
N TYR A 142 -0.22 -15.06 1.16
CA TYR A 142 -1.01 -13.83 1.00
C TYR A 142 -2.05 -13.92 -0.12
N ARG A 143 -1.65 -14.45 -1.28
CA ARG A 143 -2.55 -14.61 -2.43
C ARG A 143 -3.62 -15.67 -2.18
N ALA A 144 -3.23 -16.82 -1.61
CA ALA A 144 -4.16 -17.90 -1.31
C ALA A 144 -5.20 -17.51 -0.25
N ASP A 145 -4.77 -16.89 0.85
CA ASP A 145 -5.67 -16.48 1.93
C ASP A 145 -6.60 -15.34 1.48
N ALA A 146 -6.08 -14.38 0.70
CA ALA A 146 -6.93 -13.36 0.09
C ALA A 146 -8.00 -13.98 -0.82
N GLN A 147 -7.62 -14.92 -1.70
CA GLN A 147 -8.55 -15.60 -2.59
C GLN A 147 -9.64 -16.37 -1.83
N LYS A 148 -9.26 -17.15 -0.81
CA LYS A 148 -10.22 -17.89 0.04
C LYS A 148 -11.21 -16.94 0.72
N MET A 149 -10.71 -15.83 1.26
CA MET A 149 -11.55 -14.81 1.88
C MET A 149 -12.53 -14.18 0.88
N GLU A 150 -12.08 -13.92 -0.35
CA GLU A 150 -12.96 -13.40 -1.40
C GLU A 150 -14.05 -14.40 -1.80
N GLU A 151 -13.69 -15.67 -1.99
CA GLU A 151 -14.64 -16.73 -2.34
C GLU A 151 -15.68 -16.93 -1.23
N TRP A 152 -15.24 -16.95 0.02
CA TRP A 152 -16.15 -16.99 1.16
C TRP A 152 -17.08 -15.79 1.17
N ALA A 153 -16.55 -14.56 1.04
CA ALA A 153 -17.35 -13.33 1.06
C ALA A 153 -18.42 -13.29 -0.05
N ARG A 154 -18.11 -13.75 -1.26
CA ARG A 154 -19.07 -13.82 -2.39
C ARG A 154 -20.24 -14.77 -2.11
N SER A 155 -20.06 -15.73 -1.21
CA SER A 155 -21.14 -16.64 -0.77
C SER A 155 -21.93 -16.12 0.43
N GLN A 156 -21.56 -14.94 0.98
CA GLN A 156 -22.23 -14.32 2.12
C GLN A 156 -23.25 -13.25 1.70
N ASN A 157 -24.08 -12.86 2.67
CA ASN A 157 -24.87 -11.63 2.65
C ASN A 157 -24.63 -10.85 3.96
N GLY A 158 -25.22 -9.66 4.10
CA GLY A 158 -24.99 -8.82 5.28
C GLY A 158 -25.30 -9.48 6.63
N ASN A 159 -26.26 -10.41 6.70
CA ASN A 159 -26.56 -11.13 7.94
C ASN A 159 -25.56 -12.25 8.19
N SER A 160 -25.29 -13.10 7.20
CA SER A 160 -24.38 -14.25 7.37
C SER A 160 -22.92 -13.85 7.58
N LEU A 161 -22.53 -12.67 7.06
CA LEU A 161 -21.22 -12.06 7.28
C LEU A 161 -21.04 -11.60 8.73
N VAL A 162 -22.07 -10.99 9.33
CA VAL A 162 -22.05 -10.50 10.72
C VAL A 162 -22.18 -11.66 11.70
N ASP A 163 -22.97 -12.68 11.35
CA ASP A 163 -23.26 -13.85 12.18
C ASP A 163 -22.19 -14.95 12.06
N PHE A 164 -20.95 -14.60 11.69
CA PHE A 164 -19.85 -15.56 11.55
C PHE A 164 -19.55 -16.30 12.87
N SER A 165 -19.87 -15.70 14.02
CA SER A 165 -19.56 -16.26 15.34
C SER A 165 -20.46 -17.43 15.74
N SER A 166 -21.66 -17.54 15.17
CA SER A 166 -22.59 -18.64 15.42
C SER A 166 -22.45 -19.80 14.42
N ARG A 167 -21.62 -19.61 13.39
CA ARG A 167 -21.42 -20.53 12.28
C ARG A 167 -20.07 -21.22 12.37
N ASP A 168 -19.96 -22.41 11.78
CA ASP A 168 -18.71 -23.17 11.73
C ASP A 168 -18.19 -23.27 10.30
N GLY A 169 -16.88 -23.13 10.16
CA GLY A 169 -16.16 -23.12 8.90
C GLY A 169 -14.74 -22.59 9.09
N GLU A 170 -13.89 -22.78 8.09
CA GLU A 170 -12.48 -22.35 8.13
C GLU A 170 -12.38 -20.82 8.35
N ILE A 171 -13.10 -20.05 7.53
CA ILE A 171 -13.08 -18.58 7.60
C ILE A 171 -13.79 -18.06 8.86
N GLU A 172 -14.91 -18.67 9.24
CA GLU A 172 -15.62 -18.36 10.48
C GLU A 172 -14.72 -18.54 11.69
N SER A 173 -13.93 -19.62 11.73
CA SER A 173 -12.96 -19.88 12.81
C SER A 173 -11.84 -18.84 12.85
N LEU A 174 -11.34 -18.41 11.69
CA LEU A 174 -10.34 -17.34 11.59
C LEU A 174 -10.91 -15.99 12.09
N LEU A 175 -12.15 -15.66 11.74
CA LEU A 175 -12.81 -14.43 12.20
C LEU A 175 -13.10 -14.48 13.72
N LYS A 176 -13.43 -15.66 14.26
CA LYS A 176 -13.56 -15.87 15.72
C LYS A 176 -12.23 -15.62 16.42
N ASP A 177 -11.12 -16.19 15.94
CA ASP A 177 -9.77 -15.94 16.49
C ASP A 177 -9.41 -14.44 16.48
N ILE A 178 -9.63 -13.77 15.34
CA ILE A 178 -9.39 -12.32 15.22
C ILE A 178 -10.22 -11.55 16.26
N SER A 179 -11.51 -11.89 16.39
CA SER A 179 -12.42 -11.26 17.34
C SER A 179 -11.97 -11.45 18.80
N GLU A 180 -11.54 -12.66 19.16
CA GLU A 180 -11.02 -12.97 20.50
C GLU A 180 -9.75 -12.20 20.81
N ARG A 181 -8.81 -12.12 19.86
CA ARG A 181 -7.58 -11.34 20.02
C ARG A 181 -7.85 -9.84 20.14
N ALA A 182 -8.81 -9.31 19.38
CA ALA A 182 -9.21 -7.90 19.43
C ALA A 182 -9.97 -7.53 20.71
N LYS A 183 -10.70 -8.46 21.33
CA LYS A 183 -11.47 -8.26 22.57
C LYS A 183 -10.57 -8.03 23.80
N GLY A 184 -9.39 -8.64 23.83
CA GLY A 184 -8.48 -8.63 24.97
C GLY A 184 -7.19 -7.84 24.75
N LYS A 185 -6.15 -8.17 25.52
CA LYS A 185 -4.75 -7.82 25.21
C LYS A 185 -4.09 -8.92 24.38
N GLY A 186 -4.84 -9.54 23.46
CA GLY A 186 -4.29 -10.48 22.51
C GLY A 186 -3.33 -9.76 21.55
N ASN A 187 -2.58 -10.53 20.77
CA ASN A 187 -1.75 -9.98 19.71
C ASN A 187 -2.63 -9.59 18.51
N PHE A 188 -3.34 -8.47 18.65
CA PHE A 188 -4.10 -7.86 17.57
C PHE A 188 -3.48 -6.51 17.22
N SER A 189 -3.06 -6.37 15.96
CA SER A 189 -2.51 -5.13 15.43
C SER A 189 -3.41 -4.60 14.33
N TYR A 190 -4.35 -3.76 14.70
CA TYR A 190 -5.15 -3.03 13.73
C TYR A 190 -4.25 -2.26 12.74
N SER A 191 -4.64 -2.28 11.47
CA SER A 191 -3.97 -1.55 10.41
C SER A 191 -4.98 -1.04 9.38
N ARG A 192 -4.56 -0.10 8.54
CA ARG A 192 -5.37 0.37 7.42
C ARG A 192 -5.71 -0.76 6.45
N PHE A 193 -4.79 -1.71 6.22
CA PHE A 193 -5.07 -2.86 5.37
C PHE A 193 -6.16 -3.74 5.97
N PHE A 194 -6.21 -3.90 7.30
CA PHE A 194 -7.31 -4.60 7.94
C PHE A 194 -8.67 -3.92 7.65
N ALA A 195 -8.75 -2.59 7.74
CA ALA A 195 -9.96 -1.86 7.38
C ALA A 195 -10.36 -2.04 5.91
N VAL A 196 -9.40 -1.97 4.98
CA VAL A 196 -9.64 -2.25 3.55
C VAL A 196 -10.12 -3.68 3.35
N GLY A 197 -9.56 -4.65 4.08
CA GLY A 197 -10.01 -6.04 4.06
C GLY A 197 -11.47 -6.19 4.49
N LEU A 198 -11.87 -5.53 5.59
CA LEU A 198 -13.28 -5.52 6.04
C LEU A 198 -14.20 -4.91 4.98
N PHE A 199 -13.81 -3.79 4.39
CA PHE A 199 -14.58 -3.18 3.32
C PHE A 199 -14.70 -4.11 2.11
N ARG A 200 -13.61 -4.79 1.73
CA ARG A 200 -13.60 -5.73 0.62
C ARG A 200 -14.53 -6.92 0.87
N LEU A 201 -14.61 -7.43 2.10
CA LEU A 201 -15.59 -8.46 2.48
C LEU A 201 -17.04 -7.97 2.26
N LEU A 202 -17.36 -6.76 2.72
CA LEU A 202 -18.68 -6.16 2.56
C LEU A 202 -19.04 -5.92 1.09
N GLU A 203 -18.08 -5.44 0.30
CA GLU A 203 -18.24 -5.22 -1.14
C GLU A 203 -18.59 -6.54 -1.86
N LEU A 204 -17.83 -7.60 -1.59
CA LEU A 204 -18.04 -8.91 -2.24
C LEU A 204 -19.35 -9.59 -1.80
N ALA A 205 -19.81 -9.34 -0.58
CA ALA A 205 -21.09 -9.81 -0.06
C ALA A 205 -22.29 -8.92 -0.48
N ASN A 206 -22.06 -7.88 -1.30
CA ASN A 206 -23.06 -6.86 -1.65
C ASN A 206 -23.76 -6.24 -0.43
N ALA A 207 -23.01 -6.03 0.66
CA ALA A 207 -23.52 -5.60 1.96
C ALA A 207 -22.90 -4.26 2.42
N THR A 208 -22.88 -3.27 1.53
CA THR A 208 -22.21 -1.98 1.73
C THR A 208 -22.99 -0.98 2.58
N GLU A 209 -24.10 -1.40 3.19
CA GLU A 209 -24.89 -0.56 4.10
C GLU A 209 -24.08 -0.23 5.37
N PRO A 210 -24.09 1.04 5.84
CA PRO A 210 -23.35 1.45 7.05
C PRO A 210 -23.70 0.63 8.30
N THR A 211 -24.95 0.18 8.40
CA THR A 211 -25.46 -0.64 9.51
C THR A 211 -24.80 -2.03 9.58
N VAL A 212 -24.42 -2.61 8.43
CA VAL A 212 -23.74 -3.91 8.38
C VAL A 212 -22.30 -3.75 8.83
N LEU A 213 -21.61 -2.68 8.40
CA LEU A 213 -20.26 -2.37 8.86
C LEU A 213 -20.22 -2.16 10.39
N ASP A 214 -21.21 -1.47 10.95
CA ASP A 214 -21.34 -1.27 12.41
C ASP A 214 -21.40 -2.61 13.15
N LYS A 215 -22.27 -3.51 12.69
CA LYS A 215 -22.45 -4.83 13.28
C LYS A 215 -21.21 -5.71 13.12
N LEU A 216 -20.56 -5.68 11.96
CA LEU A 216 -19.35 -6.45 11.69
C LEU A 216 -18.19 -5.97 12.57
N CYS A 217 -18.00 -4.65 12.71
CA CYS A 217 -17.00 -4.07 13.62
C CYS A 217 -17.26 -4.50 15.07
N ALA A 218 -18.51 -4.48 15.51
CA ALA A 218 -18.89 -4.92 16.84
C ALA A 218 -18.62 -6.41 17.05
N ALA A 219 -18.98 -7.26 16.09
CA ALA A 219 -18.74 -8.71 16.14
C ALA A 219 -17.25 -9.06 16.17
N LEU A 220 -16.40 -8.27 15.51
CA LEU A 220 -14.94 -8.42 15.52
C LEU A 220 -14.24 -7.71 16.69
N ASN A 221 -14.97 -7.01 17.56
CA ASN A 221 -14.40 -6.18 18.64
C ASN A 221 -13.42 -5.10 18.13
N VAL A 222 -13.63 -4.54 16.93
CA VAL A 222 -12.78 -3.51 16.34
C VAL A 222 -13.42 -2.13 16.43
N ASN A 223 -12.60 -1.10 16.66
CA ASN A 223 -13.08 0.27 16.78
C ASN A 223 -13.58 0.80 15.43
N LYS A 224 -14.90 0.95 15.29
CA LYS A 224 -15.54 1.47 14.07
C LYS A 224 -14.99 2.83 13.63
N ARG A 225 -14.77 3.78 14.56
CA ARG A 225 -14.26 5.11 14.20
C ARG A 225 -12.87 5.06 13.56
N SER A 226 -12.03 4.10 13.95
CA SER A 226 -10.74 3.88 13.31
C SER A 226 -10.90 3.32 11.90
N VAL A 227 -11.84 2.39 11.71
CA VAL A 227 -12.18 1.83 10.39
C VAL A 227 -12.67 2.92 9.46
N ASP A 228 -13.68 3.71 9.86
CA ASP A 228 -14.22 4.80 9.04
C ASP A 228 -13.12 5.78 8.60
N ARG A 229 -12.27 6.22 9.54
CA ARG A 229 -11.17 7.14 9.27
C ARG A 229 -10.19 6.58 8.24
N ASP A 230 -9.82 5.31 8.37
CA ASP A 230 -8.85 4.69 7.46
C ASP A 230 -9.45 4.39 6.08
N LEU A 231 -10.75 4.09 6.00
CA LEU A 231 -11.46 3.95 4.72
C LEU A 231 -11.55 5.29 3.98
N ASP A 232 -11.80 6.39 4.68
CA ASP A 232 -11.75 7.73 4.08
C ASP A 232 -10.36 8.08 3.54
N VAL A 233 -9.32 7.79 4.32
CA VAL A 233 -7.92 7.98 3.88
C VAL A 233 -7.62 7.12 2.66
N TYR A 234 -8.04 5.86 2.66
CA TYR A 234 -7.83 4.93 1.55
C TYR A 234 -8.51 5.42 0.26
N ARG A 235 -9.79 5.82 0.34
CA ARG A 235 -10.54 6.38 -0.79
C ARG A 235 -9.84 7.60 -1.39
N ASN A 236 -9.33 8.49 -0.53
CA ASN A 236 -8.61 9.69 -0.95
C ASN A 236 -7.27 9.36 -1.64
N ILE A 237 -6.56 8.33 -1.19
CA ILE A 237 -5.30 7.87 -1.82
C ILE A 237 -5.58 7.27 -3.20
N LEU A 238 -6.55 6.36 -3.30
CA LEU A 238 -6.92 5.75 -4.59
C LEU A 238 -7.35 6.80 -5.62
N SER A 239 -8.18 7.76 -5.21
CA SER A 239 -8.66 8.82 -6.12
C SER A 239 -7.50 9.64 -6.71
N LYS A 240 -6.48 9.93 -5.90
CA LYS A 240 -5.27 10.62 -6.36
C LYS A 240 -4.40 9.75 -7.27
N LEU A 241 -4.32 8.44 -7.01
CA LEU A 241 -3.57 7.50 -7.85
C LEU A 241 -4.21 7.35 -9.23
N VAL A 242 -5.54 7.24 -9.29
CA VAL A 242 -6.28 7.20 -10.57
C VAL A 242 -6.01 8.47 -11.39
N GLN A 243 -6.14 9.65 -10.78
CA GLN A 243 -5.84 10.92 -11.43
C GLN A 243 -4.38 10.99 -11.94
N ALA A 244 -3.42 10.55 -11.13
CA ALA A 244 -2.01 10.53 -11.52
C ALA A 244 -1.74 9.57 -12.70
N LYS A 245 -2.41 8.41 -12.74
CA LYS A 245 -2.31 7.44 -13.83
C LYS A 245 -2.90 7.98 -15.13
N GLU A 246 -4.05 8.65 -15.06
CA GLU A 246 -4.68 9.28 -16.23
C GLU A 246 -3.76 10.36 -16.84
N LEU A 247 -3.20 11.25 -16.02
CA LEU A 247 -2.26 12.27 -16.47
C LEU A 247 -1.00 11.67 -17.10
N LEU A 248 -0.48 10.57 -16.55
CA LEU A 248 0.69 9.87 -17.11
C LEU A 248 0.35 9.18 -18.43
N LYS A 249 -0.83 8.57 -18.54
CA LYS A 249 -1.31 7.97 -19.79
C LYS A 249 -1.40 9.04 -20.88
N GLU A 250 -2.03 10.18 -20.58
CA GLU A 250 -2.10 11.32 -21.50
C GLU A 250 -0.73 11.85 -21.90
N TYR A 251 0.22 11.92 -20.96
CA TYR A 251 1.59 12.35 -21.25
C TYR A 251 2.32 11.36 -22.16
N VAL A 252 2.23 10.06 -21.88
CA VAL A 252 2.85 9.01 -22.69
C VAL A 252 2.25 8.98 -24.09
N ASP A 253 0.93 9.09 -24.21
CA ASP A 253 0.23 9.10 -25.49
C ASP A 253 0.61 10.34 -26.31
N ARG A 254 0.75 11.50 -25.66
CA ARG A 254 1.25 12.73 -26.29
C ARG A 254 2.69 12.58 -26.80
N GLU A 255 3.57 11.99 -25.99
CA GLU A 255 4.97 11.79 -26.38
C GLU A 255 5.13 10.73 -27.47
N LYS A 256 4.30 9.69 -27.48
CA LYS A 256 4.21 8.73 -28.59
C LYS A 256 3.76 9.41 -29.88
N LYS A 257 2.67 10.20 -29.82
CA LYS A 257 2.17 10.96 -30.97
C LYS A 257 3.22 11.93 -31.53
N LYS A 258 3.91 12.69 -30.67
CA LYS A 258 5.02 13.56 -31.09
C LYS A 258 6.19 12.78 -31.72
N ARG A 259 6.47 11.55 -31.25
CA ARG A 259 7.52 10.70 -31.82
C ARG A 259 7.10 10.17 -33.18
N GLU A 260 5.85 9.72 -33.31
CA GLU A 260 5.24 9.26 -34.56
C GLU A 260 5.26 10.37 -35.60
N GLU A 261 4.83 11.59 -35.25
CA GLU A 261 4.88 12.78 -36.11
C GLU A 261 6.32 13.13 -36.56
N ARG A 262 7.33 12.91 -35.70
CA ARG A 262 8.75 13.13 -36.05
C ARG A 262 9.32 12.04 -36.95
N THR A 263 8.81 10.80 -36.86
CA THR A 263 9.21 9.69 -37.74
C THR A 263 8.47 9.69 -39.08
N GLU A 264 7.28 10.28 -39.16
CA GLU A 264 6.52 10.46 -40.40
C GLU A 264 7.00 11.65 -41.25
N THR A 265 7.85 12.52 -40.71
CA THR A 265 8.57 13.53 -41.50
C THR A 265 9.99 13.09 -41.87
N PRO A 266 10.19 12.36 -42.99
CA PRO A 266 11.44 12.42 -43.72
C PRO A 266 11.23 13.13 -45.06
N LYS A 267 11.66 14.40 -45.18
CA LYS A 267 12.34 14.83 -46.41
C LYS A 267 13.51 15.81 -46.15
N PRO A 268 14.70 15.48 -46.68
CA PRO A 268 15.85 16.36 -46.76
C PRO A 268 15.63 17.37 -47.90
N ASN A 269 15.97 18.64 -47.70
CA ASN A 269 16.21 19.54 -48.81
C ASN A 269 17.69 19.88 -48.84
N GLU A 270 18.33 19.39 -49.90
CA GLU A 270 19.65 19.75 -50.39
C GLU A 270 19.79 21.28 -50.47
N ALA A 271 20.69 21.83 -49.66
CA ALA A 271 21.22 23.18 -49.86
C ALA A 271 22.62 23.30 -49.26
N VAL A 272 23.52 22.37 -49.58
CA VAL A 272 24.96 22.54 -49.35
C VAL A 272 25.74 22.02 -50.57
N THR A 273 25.59 22.68 -51.71
CA THR A 273 26.54 22.59 -52.85
C THR A 273 26.57 23.94 -53.59
N LYS A 274 27.06 24.99 -52.91
CA LYS A 274 27.64 26.17 -53.57
C LYS A 274 28.82 26.67 -52.76
N PHE A 275 29.91 25.92 -52.79
CA PHE A 275 31.24 26.43 -52.45
C PHE A 275 32.29 25.64 -53.25
N ASP A 276 32.23 25.74 -54.57
CA ASP A 276 33.40 25.41 -55.39
C ASP A 276 34.26 26.67 -55.49
N GLY A 277 35.33 26.64 -54.71
CA GLY A 277 36.40 27.61 -54.71
C GLY A 277 37.12 27.60 -56.06
N ASN A 278 37.05 28.73 -56.74
CA ASN A 278 37.96 29.05 -57.83
C ASN A 278 39.35 29.29 -57.21
N LEU A 279 40.28 28.34 -57.34
CA LEU A 279 41.69 28.55 -57.06
C LEU A 279 42.56 28.08 -58.23
N TYR A 280 42.99 29.06 -59.03
CA TYR A 280 44.25 29.19 -59.76
C TYR A 280 44.92 27.95 -60.37
N SER A 281 45.15 28.01 -61.70
CA SER A 281 46.43 27.58 -62.26
C SER A 281 46.90 28.53 -63.37
N MET A 282 48.08 29.11 -63.11
CA MET A 282 48.91 29.93 -63.99
C MET A 282 50.03 29.01 -64.51
N ARG A 283 50.53 29.28 -65.74
CA ARG A 283 51.62 28.60 -66.52
C ARG A 283 51.09 27.55 -67.51
N HIS A 284 51.51 27.50 -68.78
CA HIS A 284 52.58 28.14 -69.56
C HIS A 284 52.06 28.49 -70.95
#